data_AF-A0AAE2BQ28-F1
#
_entry.id   AF-A0AAE2BQ28-F1
#
_cell.length_a   1.000
_cell.length_b   1.000
_cell.length_c   1.000
_cell.angle_alpha   90.00
_cell.angle_beta   90.00
_cell.angle_gamma   90.00
#
_symmetry.space_group_name_H-M   'P 1'
#
loop_
_entity.id
_entity.type
_entity.pdbx_description
1 polymer ?
#
loop_
_entity_poly.entity_id
_entity_poly.type
_entity_poly.pdbx_seq_one_letter_code
_entity_poly.pdbx_strand_id
1 'polypeptide(L)'
;MVRRIRIVAEKTPLLHILQPPTFATLLAFFVGMVPPVKSVVYGDDAPLSFITDSLEILAGAMVPSVMLVLGGMLAEGPTESRLGIRTTIGIVVARLLVLPMVGMAVVYLADKSKFLIPGDQMYRFVLLLQYTTPSAILLGAVASLRGYAVREASALLFWQHVFAVFSLAIYVIIYFKMLLSYV
;
A
#
# COMPACT_ATOMS: atom_id res chain seq x y z
N MET A 1 -5.89 -18.68 -35.90
CA MET A 1 -5.66 -18.80 -34.43
C MET A 1 -5.14 -17.49 -33.82
N VAL A 2 -4.15 -16.82 -34.43
CA VAL A 2 -3.55 -15.55 -33.94
C VAL A 2 -4.55 -14.40 -33.77
N ARG A 3 -5.54 -14.25 -34.68
CA ARG A 3 -6.60 -13.22 -34.58
C ARG A 3 -7.52 -13.37 -33.37
N ARG A 4 -7.80 -14.61 -32.94
CA ARG A 4 -8.68 -14.86 -31.78
C ARG A 4 -7.95 -14.58 -30.46
N ILE A 5 -6.64 -14.84 -30.40
CA ILE A 5 -5.80 -14.50 -29.23
C ILE A 5 -5.74 -12.97 -29.05
N ARG A 6 -5.62 -12.20 -30.15
CA ARG A 6 -5.60 -10.73 -30.10
C ARG A 6 -6.91 -10.13 -29.57
N ILE A 7 -8.05 -10.67 -30.00
CA ILE A 7 -9.39 -10.20 -29.57
C ILE A 7 -9.68 -10.59 -28.11
N VAL A 8 -9.17 -11.74 -27.65
CA VAL A 8 -9.25 -12.12 -26.24
C VAL A 8 -8.34 -11.23 -25.40
N ALA A 9 -7.12 -10.92 -25.85
CA ALA A 9 -6.20 -10.00 -25.17
C ALA A 9 -6.67 -8.53 -25.14
N GLU A 10 -7.52 -8.10 -26.08
CA GLU A 10 -8.21 -6.79 -26.02
C GLU A 10 -9.37 -6.78 -25.01
N LYS A 11 -9.98 -7.95 -24.74
CA LYS A 11 -11.10 -8.09 -23.79
C LYS A 11 -10.69 -8.55 -22.39
N THR A 12 -9.54 -9.19 -22.23
CA THR A 12 -8.90 -9.40 -20.94
C THR A 12 -8.03 -8.18 -20.65
N PRO A 13 -8.21 -7.45 -19.54
CA PRO A 13 -7.43 -6.25 -19.24
C PRO A 13 -6.02 -6.64 -18.75
N LEU A 14 -5.27 -7.49 -19.47
CA LEU A 14 -3.88 -7.82 -19.14
C LEU A 14 -3.01 -6.56 -19.13
N LEU A 15 -3.29 -5.62 -20.03
CA LEU A 15 -2.67 -4.28 -20.08
C LEU A 15 -3.10 -3.35 -18.93
N HIS A 16 -4.21 -3.62 -18.23
CA HIS A 16 -4.64 -2.85 -17.05
C HIS A 16 -4.19 -3.49 -15.73
N ILE A 17 -3.92 -4.80 -15.71
CA ILE A 17 -3.38 -5.52 -14.55
C ILE A 17 -1.88 -5.25 -14.40
N LEU A 18 -1.15 -5.05 -15.50
CA LEU A 18 0.27 -4.71 -15.51
C LEU A 18 0.49 -3.19 -15.45
N GLN A 19 0.05 -2.55 -14.36
CA GLN A 19 0.44 -1.17 -14.12
C GLN A 19 1.97 -1.09 -13.93
N PRO A 20 2.62 0.00 -14.35
CA PRO A 20 4.08 0.15 -14.18
C PRO A 20 4.59 -0.14 -12.76
N PRO A 21 3.90 0.25 -11.67
CA PRO A 21 4.31 -0.10 -10.31
C PRO A 21 4.33 -1.61 -10.06
N THR A 22 3.34 -2.35 -10.56
CA THR A 22 3.25 -3.81 -10.39
C THR A 22 4.42 -4.52 -11.08
N PHE A 23 4.77 -4.10 -12.30
CA PHE A 23 5.92 -4.66 -13.01
C PHE A 23 7.24 -4.35 -12.28
N ALA A 24 7.41 -3.11 -11.83
CA ALA A 24 8.58 -2.71 -11.05
C ALA A 24 8.72 -3.54 -9.76
N THR A 25 7.62 -3.77 -9.03
CA THR A 25 7.63 -4.61 -7.83
C THR A 25 8.00 -6.06 -8.13
N LEU A 26 7.46 -6.66 -9.20
CA LEU A 26 7.81 -8.03 -9.60
C LEU A 26 9.29 -8.16 -9.98
N LEU A 27 9.82 -7.18 -10.72
CA LEU A 27 11.22 -7.14 -11.09
C LEU A 27 12.10 -6.99 -9.85
N ALA A 28 11.76 -6.09 -8.94
CA ALA A 28 12.48 -5.91 -7.67
C ALA A 28 12.48 -7.19 -6.83
N PHE A 29 11.35 -7.91 -6.75
CA PHE A 29 11.29 -9.21 -6.08
C PHE A 29 12.23 -10.24 -6.72
N PHE A 30 12.26 -10.33 -8.06
CA PHE A 30 13.15 -11.25 -8.76
C PHE A 30 14.63 -10.92 -8.49
N VAL A 31 15.01 -9.64 -8.57
CA VAL A 31 16.36 -9.16 -8.26
C VAL A 31 16.74 -9.47 -6.81
N GLY A 32 15.84 -9.25 -5.85
CA GLY A 32 16.10 -9.49 -4.43
C GLY A 32 16.12 -10.97 -4.02
N MET A 33 15.43 -11.84 -4.76
CA MET A 33 15.34 -13.27 -4.46
C MET A 33 16.53 -14.07 -5.00
N VAL A 34 17.11 -13.67 -6.12
CA VAL A 34 18.21 -14.38 -6.78
C VAL A 34 19.56 -13.91 -6.22
N PRO A 35 20.27 -14.70 -5.39
CA PRO A 35 21.48 -14.25 -4.69
C PRO A 35 22.59 -13.63 -5.57
N PRO A 36 22.94 -14.21 -6.75
CA PRO A 36 23.98 -13.61 -7.60
C PRO A 36 23.53 -12.29 -8.24
N VAL A 37 22.23 -12.11 -8.48
CA VAL A 37 21.71 -10.83 -9.01
C VAL A 37 21.66 -9.80 -7.89
N LYS A 38 21.22 -10.20 -6.70
CA LYS A 38 21.19 -9.36 -5.51
C LYS A 38 22.57 -8.80 -5.18
N SER A 39 23.63 -9.60 -5.20
CA SER A 39 25.00 -9.15 -4.85
C SER A 39 25.60 -8.16 -5.84
N VAL A 40 25.09 -8.12 -7.09
CA VAL A 40 25.55 -7.17 -8.11
C VAL A 40 24.83 -5.84 -7.99
N VAL A 41 23.59 -5.85 -7.49
CA VAL A 41 22.70 -4.67 -7.40
C VAL A 41 22.68 -4.04 -6.01
N TYR A 42 22.76 -4.84 -4.94
CA TYR A 42 22.64 -4.40 -3.55
C TYR A 42 23.94 -4.66 -2.76
N GLY A 43 24.38 -3.67 -2.00
CA GLY A 43 25.55 -3.73 -1.12
C GLY A 43 26.55 -2.62 -1.40
N ASP A 44 27.35 -2.25 -0.40
CA ASP A 44 28.28 -1.10 -0.49
C ASP A 44 29.34 -1.27 -1.59
N ASP A 45 29.79 -2.50 -1.83
CA ASP A 45 30.77 -2.85 -2.88
C ASP A 45 30.12 -3.34 -4.20
N ALA A 46 28.80 -3.24 -4.34
CA ALA A 46 28.10 -3.76 -5.50
C ALA A 46 28.33 -2.88 -6.75
N PRO A 47 28.66 -3.45 -7.93
CA PRO A 47 28.99 -2.66 -9.12
C PRO A 47 27.82 -1.83 -9.67
N LEU A 48 26.57 -2.21 -9.38
CA LEU A 48 25.36 -1.47 -9.77
C LEU A 48 24.72 -0.69 -8.60
N SER A 49 25.40 -0.52 -7.46
CA SER A 49 24.88 0.21 -6.29
C SER A 49 24.42 1.64 -6.65
N PHE A 50 25.10 2.30 -7.60
CA PHE A 50 24.71 3.63 -8.07
C PHE A 50 23.25 3.68 -8.59
N ILE A 51 22.72 2.58 -9.12
CA ILE A 51 21.32 2.51 -9.57
C ILE A 51 20.39 2.49 -8.36
N THR A 52 20.68 1.66 -7.36
CA THR A 52 19.85 1.58 -6.15
C THR A 52 19.89 2.88 -5.36
N ASP A 53 21.06 3.50 -5.24
CA ASP A 53 21.24 4.77 -4.54
C ASP A 53 20.46 5.90 -5.24
N SER A 54 20.53 5.95 -6.57
CA SER A 54 19.75 6.90 -7.37
C SER A 54 18.25 6.69 -7.19
N LEU A 55 17.79 5.43 -7.19
CA LEU A 55 16.39 5.09 -6.96
C LEU A 55 15.94 5.41 -5.53
N GLU A 56 16.81 5.27 -4.53
CA GLU A 56 16.53 5.62 -3.14
C GLU A 56 16.35 7.13 -2.96
N ILE A 57 17.21 7.93 -3.58
CA ILE A 57 17.06 9.41 -3.61
C ILE A 57 15.70 9.78 -4.25
N LEU A 58 15.37 9.16 -5.39
CA LEU A 58 14.08 9.37 -6.05
C LEU A 58 12.91 8.94 -5.15
N ALA A 59 13.02 7.79 -4.47
CA ALA A 59 11.99 7.30 -3.55
C ALA A 59 11.76 8.28 -2.38
N GLY A 60 12.82 8.88 -1.84
CA GLY A 60 12.75 9.93 -0.84
C GLY A 60 11.97 11.16 -1.32
N ALA A 61 12.17 11.58 -2.57
CA ALA A 61 11.42 12.68 -3.19
C ALA A 61 9.98 12.31 -3.57
N MET A 62 9.69 11.01 -3.77
CA MET A 62 8.35 10.55 -4.15
C MET A 62 7.33 10.68 -3.02
N VAL A 63 7.72 10.48 -1.76
CA VAL A 63 6.81 10.64 -0.60
C VAL A 63 6.16 12.03 -0.56
N PRO A 64 6.92 13.15 -0.50
CA PRO A 64 6.31 14.48 -0.52
C PRO A 64 5.60 14.79 -1.85
N SER A 65 6.09 14.29 -2.98
CA SER A 65 5.43 14.47 -4.27
C SER A 65 4.04 13.85 -4.32
N VAL A 66 3.88 12.63 -3.82
CA VAL A 66 2.57 11.95 -3.71
C VAL A 66 1.65 12.68 -2.74
N MET A 67 2.20 13.25 -1.65
CA MET A 67 1.42 14.07 -0.73
C MET A 67 0.93 15.37 -1.36
N LEU A 68 1.72 16.02 -2.23
CA LEU A 68 1.28 17.18 -3.01
C LEU A 68 0.16 16.80 -3.99
N VAL A 69 0.30 15.68 -4.69
CA VAL A 69 -0.75 15.14 -5.58
C VAL A 69 -2.03 14.87 -4.79
N LEU A 70 -1.92 14.26 -3.61
CA LEU A 70 -3.06 14.09 -2.71
C LEU A 70 -3.69 15.44 -2.37
N GLY A 71 -2.92 16.45 -1.98
CA GLY A 71 -3.42 17.80 -1.74
C GLY A 71 -4.18 18.38 -2.93
N GLY A 72 -3.68 18.19 -4.15
CA GLY A 72 -4.36 18.57 -5.39
C GLY A 72 -5.69 17.83 -5.61
N MET A 73 -5.74 16.53 -5.36
CA MET A 73 -6.99 15.75 -5.43
C MET A 73 -8.02 16.20 -4.38
N LEU A 74 -7.54 16.63 -3.21
CA LEU A 74 -8.38 17.14 -2.12
C LEU A 74 -9.00 18.51 -2.41
N ALA A 75 -8.45 19.28 -3.36
CA ALA A 75 -9.02 20.55 -3.79
C ALA A 75 -10.43 20.40 -4.40
N GLU A 76 -10.79 19.21 -4.90
CA GLU A 76 -12.12 18.91 -5.43
C GLU A 76 -13.22 18.80 -4.36
N GLY A 77 -12.85 18.86 -3.07
CA GLY A 77 -13.78 19.12 -1.97
C GLY A 77 -14.20 17.88 -1.16
N PRO A 78 -13.93 17.82 0.16
CA PRO A 78 -14.32 16.70 1.01
C PRO A 78 -15.82 16.68 1.40
N THR A 79 -16.50 17.81 1.24
CA THR A 79 -17.87 18.04 1.73
C THR A 79 -18.93 17.78 0.65
N GLU A 80 -18.52 17.94 -0.60
CA GLU A 80 -19.33 17.87 -1.80
C GLU A 80 -19.17 16.46 -2.36
N SER A 81 -19.68 15.43 -1.69
CA SER A 81 -19.60 14.05 -2.17
C SER A 81 -20.99 13.44 -2.32
N ARG A 82 -21.23 12.66 -3.39
CA ARG A 82 -22.48 11.88 -3.52
C ARG A 82 -22.52 10.69 -2.55
N LEU A 83 -21.38 10.30 -1.97
CA LEU A 83 -21.36 9.37 -0.85
C LEU A 83 -22.00 10.07 0.35
N GLY A 84 -23.17 9.58 0.75
CA GLY A 84 -23.80 10.04 1.99
C GLY A 84 -22.85 9.86 3.18
N ILE A 85 -22.90 10.78 4.14
CA ILE A 85 -21.99 10.81 5.30
C ILE A 85 -21.96 9.49 6.08
N ARG A 86 -23.08 8.76 6.12
CA ARG A 86 -23.19 7.44 6.76
C ARG A 86 -22.26 6.41 6.10
N THR A 87 -22.15 6.43 4.78
CA THR A 87 -21.28 5.53 4.02
C THR A 87 -19.81 5.87 4.24
N THR A 88 -19.46 7.16 4.24
CA THR A 88 -18.11 7.64 4.54
C THR A 88 -17.66 7.19 5.93
N ILE A 89 -18.48 7.41 6.96
CA ILE A 89 -18.20 6.96 8.33
C ILE A 89 -18.04 5.45 8.38
N GLY A 90 -18.93 4.69 7.72
CA GLY A 90 -18.84 3.23 7.64
C GLY A 90 -17.52 2.75 7.03
N ILE A 91 -17.07 3.36 5.93
CA ILE A 91 -15.81 3.01 5.28
C ILE A 91 -14.62 3.38 6.17
N VAL A 92 -14.63 4.54 6.80
CA VAL A 92 -13.57 4.99 7.72
C VAL A 92 -13.44 4.02 8.90
N VAL A 93 -14.55 3.67 9.56
CA VAL A 93 -14.55 2.73 10.69
C VAL A 93 -14.11 1.33 10.25
N ALA A 94 -14.64 0.83 9.13
CA ALA A 94 -14.27 -0.48 8.61
C ALA A 94 -12.77 -0.54 8.28
N ARG A 95 -12.24 0.50 7.62
CA ARG A 95 -10.85 0.53 7.16
C ARG A 95 -9.85 0.81 8.28
N LEU A 96 -10.13 1.77 9.15
CA LEU A 96 -9.17 2.24 10.15
C LEU A 96 -9.34 1.57 11.52
N LEU A 97 -10.47 0.92 11.82
CA LEU A 97 -10.67 0.22 13.09
C LEU A 97 -10.87 -1.27 12.90
N VAL A 98 -11.86 -1.68 12.10
CA VAL A 98 -12.21 -3.11 11.98
C VAL A 98 -11.11 -3.91 11.28
N LEU A 99 -10.58 -3.40 10.17
CA LEU A 99 -9.56 -4.09 9.39
C LEU A 99 -8.26 -4.35 10.18
N PRO A 100 -7.69 -3.39 10.95
CA PRO A 100 -6.57 -3.65 11.86
C PRO A 100 -6.85 -4.72 12.92
N MET A 101 -8.06 -4.74 13.49
CA MET A 101 -8.46 -5.76 14.47
C MET A 101 -8.49 -7.15 13.85
N VAL A 102 -9.07 -7.27 12.66
CA VAL A 102 -9.07 -8.52 11.89
C VAL A 102 -7.63 -8.92 11.52
N GLY A 103 -6.81 -7.95 11.11
CA GLY A 103 -5.39 -8.15 10.80
C GLY A 103 -4.60 -8.73 11.97
N MET A 104 -4.82 -8.24 13.20
CA MET A 104 -4.24 -8.84 14.40
C MET A 104 -4.63 -10.30 14.59
N ALA A 105 -5.92 -10.62 14.42
CA ALA A 105 -6.39 -12.00 14.53
C ALA A 105 -5.74 -12.91 13.46
N VAL A 106 -5.65 -12.44 12.22
CA VAL A 106 -5.01 -13.18 11.12
C VAL A 106 -3.54 -13.43 11.40
N VAL A 107 -2.78 -12.40 11.80
CA VAL A 107 -1.35 -12.52 12.10
C VAL A 107 -1.12 -13.43 13.31
N TYR A 108 -1.94 -13.30 14.36
CA TYR A 108 -1.88 -14.17 15.54
C TYR A 108 -2.16 -15.65 15.21
N LEU A 109 -3.18 -15.92 14.40
CA LEU A 109 -3.49 -17.29 13.95
C LEU A 109 -2.38 -17.86 13.06
N ALA A 110 -1.79 -17.05 12.19
CA ALA A 110 -0.67 -17.47 11.34
C ALA A 110 0.57 -17.78 12.19
N ASP A 111 0.82 -17.02 13.25
CA ASP A 111 1.91 -17.28 14.20
C ASP A 111 1.69 -18.59 14.95
N LYS A 112 0.49 -18.79 15.51
CA LYS A 112 0.13 -20.03 16.23
C LYS A 112 0.23 -21.27 15.34
N SER A 113 -0.07 -21.12 14.05
CA SER A 113 0.01 -22.20 13.06
C SER A 113 1.44 -22.44 12.53
N LYS A 114 2.45 -21.71 13.05
CA LYS A 114 3.85 -21.75 12.61
C LYS A 114 4.04 -21.47 11.12
N PHE A 115 3.15 -20.68 10.52
CA PHE A 115 3.25 -20.28 9.12
C PHE A 115 4.19 -19.08 8.93
N LEU A 116 4.39 -18.29 9.99
CA LEU A 116 5.28 -17.12 9.98
C LEU A 116 6.74 -17.51 10.24
N ILE A 117 7.66 -16.66 9.77
CA ILE A 117 9.09 -16.78 10.08
C ILE A 117 9.27 -16.72 11.61
N PRO A 118 9.87 -17.75 12.23
CA PRO A 118 10.05 -17.79 13.68
C PRO A 118 10.97 -16.67 14.17
N GLY A 119 10.63 -16.05 15.30
CA GLY A 119 11.51 -15.12 16.01
C GLY A 119 11.72 -13.73 15.38
N ASP A 120 11.20 -13.47 14.17
CA ASP A 120 11.33 -12.16 13.53
C ASP A 120 10.15 -11.24 13.91
N GLN A 121 10.38 -10.37 14.89
CA GLN A 121 9.39 -9.39 15.34
C GLN A 121 9.18 -8.26 14.34
N MET A 122 10.22 -7.88 13.59
CA MET A 122 10.13 -6.83 12.58
C MET A 122 9.21 -7.28 11.45
N TYR A 123 9.37 -8.52 11.00
CA TYR A 123 8.48 -9.13 10.00
C TYR A 123 7.02 -9.09 10.45
N ARG A 124 6.72 -9.52 11.69
CA ARG A 124 5.34 -9.50 12.25
C ARG A 124 4.79 -8.08 12.36
N PHE A 125 5.63 -7.12 12.77
CA PHE A 125 5.25 -5.73 12.86
C PHE A 125 4.87 -5.14 11.50
N VAL A 126 5.67 -5.40 10.46
CA VAL A 126 5.38 -4.96 9.09
C VAL A 126 4.06 -5.57 8.58
N LEU A 127 3.81 -6.86 8.86
CA LEU A 127 2.53 -7.52 8.50
C LEU A 127 1.32 -6.88 9.19
N LEU A 128 1.46 -6.39 10.42
CA LEU A 128 0.39 -5.70 11.13
C LEU A 128 0.20 -4.27 10.60
N LEU A 129 1.31 -3.55 10.38
CA LEU A 129 1.28 -2.17 9.89
C LEU A 129 0.51 -2.02 8.58
N GLN A 130 0.61 -2.95 7.64
CA GLN A 130 -0.13 -2.85 6.38
C GLN A 130 -1.65 -2.76 6.57
N TYR A 131 -2.22 -3.40 7.61
CA TYR A 131 -3.65 -3.35 7.90
C TYR A 131 -4.11 -2.01 8.49
N THR A 132 -3.20 -1.22 9.04
CA THR A 132 -3.46 0.09 9.66
C THR A 132 -3.33 1.29 8.73
N THR A 133 -2.86 1.06 7.50
CA THR A 133 -2.71 2.14 6.53
C THR A 133 -4.08 2.60 5.99
N PRO A 134 -4.26 3.91 5.72
CA PRO A 134 -5.45 4.41 5.03
C PRO A 134 -5.55 3.83 3.61
N SER A 135 -6.64 4.11 2.89
CA SER A 135 -6.76 3.61 1.52
C SER A 135 -5.66 4.18 0.63
N ALA A 136 -5.26 3.40 -0.37
CA ALA A 136 -4.18 3.77 -1.28
C ALA A 136 -4.51 5.07 -2.04
N ILE A 137 -3.58 6.03 -2.01
CA ILE A 137 -3.67 7.31 -2.74
C ILE A 137 -3.83 7.06 -4.26
N LEU A 138 -3.24 5.97 -4.78
CA LEU A 138 -3.42 5.55 -6.17
C LEU A 138 -4.89 5.36 -6.56
N LEU A 139 -5.78 4.97 -5.65
CA LEU A 139 -7.21 4.86 -5.96
C LEU A 139 -7.82 6.21 -6.32
N GLY A 140 -7.46 7.28 -5.59
CA GLY A 140 -7.86 8.65 -5.91
C GLY A 140 -7.25 9.12 -7.22
N ALA A 141 -5.97 8.81 -7.46
CA ALA A 141 -5.30 9.19 -8.70
C ALA A 141 -5.96 8.50 -9.92
N VAL A 142 -6.31 7.22 -9.81
CA VAL A 142 -7.01 6.49 -10.87
C VAL A 142 -8.41 7.04 -11.08
N ALA A 143 -9.13 7.41 -10.02
CA ALA A 143 -10.43 8.07 -10.12
C ALA A 143 -10.31 9.39 -10.91
N SER A 144 -9.33 10.22 -10.55
CA SER A 144 -9.02 11.49 -11.23
C SER A 144 -8.66 11.28 -12.72
N LEU A 145 -7.75 10.34 -13.01
CA LEU A 145 -7.36 10.00 -14.40
C LEU A 145 -8.51 9.47 -15.25
N ARG A 146 -9.48 8.77 -14.64
CA ARG A 146 -10.66 8.24 -15.33
C ARG A 146 -11.85 9.21 -15.35
N GLY A 147 -11.76 10.35 -14.66
CA GLY A 147 -12.86 11.31 -14.51
C GLY A 147 -14.09 10.72 -13.84
N TYR A 148 -13.93 9.67 -13.01
CA TYR A 148 -15.04 8.95 -12.39
C TYR A 148 -14.85 8.84 -10.88
N ALA A 149 -15.89 9.20 -10.12
CA ALA A 149 -15.93 9.14 -8.66
C ALA A 149 -14.79 9.91 -7.96
N VAL A 150 -14.31 11.01 -8.55
CA VAL A 150 -13.15 11.78 -8.04
C VAL A 150 -13.47 12.45 -6.71
N ARG A 151 -14.64 13.09 -6.62
CA ARG A 151 -15.14 13.74 -5.39
C ARG A 151 -15.33 12.75 -4.25
N GLU A 152 -15.85 11.57 -4.57
CA GLU A 152 -16.05 10.46 -3.63
C GLU A 152 -14.72 9.91 -3.11
N ALA A 153 -13.76 9.65 -4.00
CA ALA A 153 -12.44 9.18 -3.62
C ALA A 153 -11.67 10.24 -2.82
N SER A 154 -11.78 11.50 -3.21
CA SER A 154 -11.18 12.65 -2.52
C SER A 154 -11.72 12.79 -1.09
N ALA A 155 -13.04 12.77 -0.91
CA ALA A 155 -13.67 12.83 0.41
C ALA A 155 -13.27 11.66 1.31
N LEU A 156 -13.22 10.43 0.77
CA LEU A 156 -12.78 9.26 1.54
C LEU A 156 -11.31 9.38 1.95
N LEU A 157 -10.42 9.74 1.03
CA LEU A 157 -9.00 9.90 1.32
C LEU A 157 -8.78 11.02 2.35
N PHE A 158 -9.50 12.14 2.26
CA PHE A 158 -9.43 13.23 3.23
C PHE A 158 -9.69 12.73 4.66
N TRP A 159 -10.88 12.17 4.89
CA TRP A 159 -11.29 11.74 6.23
C TRP A 159 -10.42 10.61 6.73
N GLN A 160 -10.04 9.67 5.86
CA GLN A 160 -9.13 8.60 6.26
C GLN A 160 -7.76 9.11 6.67
N HIS A 161 -7.17 10.09 5.98
CA HIS A 161 -5.86 10.62 6.38
C HIS A 161 -5.93 11.42 7.69
N VAL A 162 -7.02 12.17 7.92
CA VAL A 162 -7.24 12.88 9.20
C VAL A 162 -7.36 11.90 10.36
N PHE A 163 -8.21 10.87 10.24
CA PHE A 163 -8.42 9.89 11.31
C PHE A 163 -7.28 8.87 11.42
N ALA A 164 -6.51 8.63 10.36
CA ALA A 164 -5.38 7.73 10.37
C ALA A 164 -4.30 8.18 11.36
N VAL A 165 -4.11 9.50 11.57
CA VAL A 165 -3.14 10.00 12.56
C VAL A 165 -3.41 9.41 13.95
N PHE A 166 -4.67 9.40 14.37
CA PHE A 166 -5.07 8.86 15.67
C PHE A 166 -5.10 7.33 15.67
N SER A 167 -5.72 6.73 14.65
CA SER A 167 -5.85 5.27 14.58
C SER A 167 -4.49 4.58 14.51
N LEU A 168 -3.62 5.04 13.62
CA LEU A 168 -2.29 4.48 13.43
C LEU A 168 -1.45 4.61 14.71
N ALA A 169 -1.50 5.75 15.40
CA ALA A 169 -0.82 5.93 16.68
C ALA A 169 -1.29 4.90 17.73
N ILE A 170 -2.61 4.72 17.87
CA ILE A 170 -3.19 3.75 18.82
C ILE A 170 -2.76 2.32 18.46
N TYR A 171 -2.88 1.92 17.20
CA TYR A 171 -2.52 0.56 16.79
C TYR A 171 -1.03 0.29 16.88
N VAL A 172 -0.18 1.26 16.57
CA VAL A 172 1.27 1.12 16.76
C VAL A 172 1.60 0.86 18.23
N ILE A 173 1.00 1.59 19.16
CA ILE A 173 1.17 1.33 20.61
C ILE A 173 0.69 -0.09 20.98
N ILE A 174 -0.46 -0.50 20.45
CA ILE A 174 -0.99 -1.86 20.68
C ILE A 174 -0.04 -2.92 20.12
N TYR A 175 0.48 -2.73 18.90
CA TYR A 175 1.39 -3.66 18.24
C TYR A 175 2.72 -3.78 18.97
N PHE A 176 3.30 -2.66 19.41
CA PHE A 176 4.50 -2.69 20.24
C PHE A 176 4.25 -3.43 21.55
N LYS A 177 3.15 -3.14 22.25
CA LYS A 177 2.81 -3.86 23.48
C LYS A 177 2.59 -5.34 23.22
N MET A 178 1.91 -5.69 22.13
CA MET A 178 1.64 -7.08 21.75
C MET A 178 2.90 -7.82 21.32
N LEU A 179 3.85 -7.21 20.63
CA LEU A 179 5.06 -7.90 20.16
C LEU A 179 6.16 -7.93 21.24
N LEU A 180 6.35 -6.85 22.00
CA LEU A 180 7.37 -6.76 23.04
C LEU A 180 6.96 -7.49 24.32
N SER A 181 5.66 -7.63 24.62
CA SER A 181 5.20 -8.41 25.79
C SER A 181 5.33 -9.93 25.61
N TYR A 182 5.66 -10.42 24.41
CA TYR A 182 5.96 -11.83 24.15
C TYR A 182 7.46 -12.17 24.29
N VAL A 183 8.30 -11.17 24.62
CA VAL A 183 9.70 -11.35 25.03
C VAL A 183 9.77 -11.49 26.54
#